data_AF-A0A329YPZ6-F1
#
_entry.id   AF-A0A329YPZ6-F1
#
_cell.length_a   1.000
_cell.length_b   1.000
_cell.length_c   1.000
_cell.angle_alpha   90.00
_cell.angle_beta   90.00
_cell.angle_gamma   90.00
#
_symmetry.space_group_name_H-M   'P 1'
#
loop_
_entity.id
_entity.type
_entity.pdbx_description
1 polymer ?
#
loop_
_entity_poly.entity_id
_entity_poly.type
_entity_poly.pdbx_seq_one_letter_code
_entity_poly.pdbx_strand_id
1 'polypeptide(L)'
;MTNAAPPKRTFDPMLPRTGHYRPIPETEDKAFSVWLQGQFDEILSLSEAPPRCPHCQGEGTVLKARASPPRPVIPVFSCQTCEIHFRRTTGTPLSGLKFRKLSLFVCLLSQQRPVTEAAEAIGVKAVTVKRWIERTREWIVQLDPTGHWDAKVRLGMEIRPDIPCPNCGATDGMHYRGFDSDTGDRRFRCDACGRFARLSNVLRDQEPGFVLEHRVVMRPPSTRRKV
;
A
#
# COMPACT_ATOMS: atom_id res chain seq x y z
N MET A 1 23.86 -10.21 -11.63
CA MET A 1 23.30 -9.61 -10.41
C MET A 1 22.30 -10.59 -9.85
N THR A 2 22.60 -11.19 -8.70
CA THR A 2 21.69 -12.13 -8.03
C THR A 2 20.44 -11.38 -7.61
N ASN A 3 19.31 -11.63 -8.28
CA ASN A 3 18.00 -11.14 -7.86
C ASN A 3 17.67 -11.79 -6.52
N ALA A 4 18.10 -11.17 -5.42
CA ALA A 4 17.60 -11.50 -4.11
C ALA A 4 16.09 -11.36 -4.13
N ALA A 5 15.37 -12.34 -3.59
CA ALA A 5 13.92 -12.25 -3.49
C ALA A 5 13.55 -10.94 -2.75
N PRO A 6 12.50 -10.23 -3.21
CA PRO A 6 12.10 -8.99 -2.55
C PRO A 6 11.79 -9.28 -1.08
N PRO A 7 12.10 -8.34 -0.17
CA PRO A 7 11.90 -8.56 1.26
C PRO A 7 10.42 -8.86 1.54
N LYS A 8 10.19 -9.83 2.45
CA LYS A 8 8.83 -10.20 2.86
C LYS A 8 8.18 -9.07 3.66
N ARG A 9 6.85 -8.97 3.55
CA ARG A 9 6.05 -8.06 4.36
C ARG A 9 5.77 -8.68 5.72
N THR A 10 6.02 -7.92 6.79
CA THR A 10 5.70 -8.35 8.14
C THR A 10 4.37 -7.75 8.61
N PHE A 11 3.49 -8.60 9.11
CA PHE A 11 2.19 -8.23 9.63
C PHE A 11 2.07 -8.61 11.10
N ASP A 12 1.38 -7.77 11.87
CA ASP A 12 1.10 -8.04 13.26
C ASP A 12 -0.32 -8.66 13.39
N PRO A 13 -0.43 -9.92 13.83
CA PRO A 13 -1.71 -10.59 14.01
C PRO A 13 -2.59 -9.94 15.07
N MET A 14 -2.00 -9.16 15.99
CA MET A 14 -2.70 -8.50 17.10
C MET A 14 -3.28 -7.15 16.72
N LEU A 15 -2.98 -6.62 15.53
CA LEU A 15 -3.62 -5.40 15.05
C LEU A 15 -5.09 -5.66 14.68
N PRO A 16 -6.02 -4.79 15.14
CA PRO A 16 -7.42 -4.94 14.81
C PRO A 16 -7.64 -4.72 13.31
N ARG A 17 -8.54 -5.52 12.72
CA ARG A 17 -8.91 -5.39 11.30
C ARG A 17 -9.87 -4.22 11.04
N THR A 18 -10.54 -3.76 12.09
CA THR A 18 -11.53 -2.67 12.10
C THR A 18 -11.47 -1.94 13.44
N GLY A 19 -11.57 -0.63 13.41
CA GLY A 19 -11.50 0.26 14.56
C GLY A 19 -12.74 0.29 15.46
N HIS A 20 -13.83 -0.41 15.10
CA HIS A 20 -15.11 -0.33 15.82
C HIS A 20 -15.04 -0.75 17.30
N TYR A 21 -14.29 -1.80 17.62
CA TYR A 21 -14.22 -2.36 18.98
C TYR A 21 -12.89 -2.06 19.68
N ARG A 22 -11.81 -1.90 18.90
CA ARG A 22 -10.48 -1.56 19.40
C ARG A 22 -9.87 -0.57 18.40
N PRO A 23 -9.40 0.62 18.84
CA PRO A 23 -8.73 1.55 17.97
C PRO A 23 -7.54 0.90 17.25
N ILE A 24 -7.38 1.18 15.96
CA ILE A 24 -6.19 0.76 15.22
C ILE A 24 -5.05 1.72 15.58
N PRO A 25 -3.97 1.23 16.22
CA PRO A 25 -2.85 2.08 16.62
C PRO A 25 -2.13 2.65 15.40
N GLU A 26 -1.48 3.79 15.56
CA GLU A 26 -0.56 4.30 14.55
C GLU A 26 0.71 3.45 14.51
N THR A 27 0.93 2.78 13.38
CA THR A 27 2.06 1.87 13.13
C THR A 27 2.86 2.32 11.91
N GLU A 28 2.93 3.64 11.72
CA GLU A 28 3.63 4.27 10.60
C GLU A 28 5.13 3.94 10.64
N ASP A 29 5.65 3.47 9.50
CA ASP A 29 7.09 3.43 9.24
C ASP A 29 7.54 4.83 8.79
N LYS A 30 8.13 5.61 9.71
CA LYS A 30 8.55 7.00 9.47
C LYS A 30 9.62 7.11 8.39
N ALA A 31 10.54 6.14 8.30
CA ALA A 31 11.58 6.14 7.27
C ALA A 31 10.96 5.99 5.88
N PHE A 32 10.01 5.07 5.73
CA PHE A 32 9.22 4.93 4.49
C PHE A 32 8.43 6.19 4.15
N SER A 33 7.74 6.78 5.13
CA SER A 33 6.92 7.98 4.89
C SER A 33 7.77 9.18 4.46
N VAL A 34 8.90 9.42 5.12
CA VAL A 34 9.82 10.52 4.78
C VAL A 34 10.38 10.32 3.37
N TRP A 35 10.84 9.10 3.06
CA TRP A 35 11.33 8.78 1.72
C TRP A 35 10.26 9.02 0.66
N LEU A 36 9.06 8.45 0.83
CA LEU A 36 8.00 8.54 -0.17
C LEU A 36 7.45 9.96 -0.31
N GLN A 37 7.35 10.70 0.80
CA GLN A 37 6.97 12.11 0.77
C GLN A 37 7.97 12.92 -0.08
N GLY A 38 9.28 12.69 0.08
CA GLY A 38 10.30 13.34 -0.76
C GLY A 38 10.12 13.04 -2.26
N GLN A 39 9.79 11.80 -2.62
CA GLN A 39 9.49 11.44 -4.03
C GLN A 39 8.27 12.20 -4.56
N PHE A 40 7.21 12.31 -3.74
CA PHE A 40 6.02 13.07 -4.09
C PHE A 40 6.30 14.57 -4.23
N ASP A 41 7.10 15.13 -3.34
CA ASP A 41 7.47 16.55 -3.35
C ASP A 41 8.23 16.91 -4.64
N GLU A 42 9.07 16.01 -5.13
CA GLU A 42 9.77 16.19 -6.40
C GLU A 42 8.83 16.12 -7.61
N ILE A 43 8.00 15.08 -7.71
CA ILE A 43 7.14 14.89 -8.89
C ILE A 43 5.96 15.89 -8.95
N LEU A 44 5.53 16.40 -7.79
CA LEU A 44 4.50 17.42 -7.66
C LEU A 44 5.09 18.83 -7.49
N SER A 45 6.41 18.97 -7.61
CA SER A 45 7.11 20.25 -7.45
C SER A 45 6.57 21.32 -8.39
N LEU A 46 6.40 22.53 -7.84
CA LEU A 46 6.03 23.73 -8.58
C LEU A 46 7.24 24.41 -9.24
N SER A 47 8.44 23.84 -9.09
CA SER A 47 9.64 24.37 -9.73
C SER A 47 9.45 24.52 -11.23
N GLU A 48 9.84 25.68 -11.76
CA GLU A 48 9.80 25.97 -13.19
C GLU A 48 11.04 25.42 -13.94
N ALA A 49 12.01 24.85 -13.22
CA ALA A 49 13.22 24.26 -13.80
C ALA A 49 12.88 23.03 -14.67
N PRO A 50 13.14 23.04 -15.99
CA PRO A 50 12.77 21.93 -16.87
C PRO A 50 13.49 20.62 -16.51
N PRO A 51 12.76 19.51 -16.28
CA PRO A 51 13.34 18.19 -16.09
C PRO A 51 13.60 17.51 -17.45
N ARG A 52 14.42 16.45 -17.47
CA ARG A 52 14.62 15.63 -18.68
C ARG A 52 13.30 15.10 -19.24
N CYS A 53 13.24 14.95 -20.57
CA CYS A 53 12.03 14.46 -21.21
C CYS A 53 11.74 13.00 -20.85
N PRO A 54 10.54 12.64 -20.35
CA PRO A 54 10.22 11.25 -20.00
C PRO A 54 10.13 10.32 -21.21
N HIS A 55 10.01 10.86 -22.43
CA HIS A 55 9.88 10.07 -23.66
C HIS A 55 11.23 9.76 -24.33
N CYS A 56 12.10 10.75 -24.47
CA CYS A 56 13.38 10.60 -25.18
C CYS A 56 14.62 10.79 -24.28
N GLN A 57 14.44 11.12 -22.99
CA GLN A 57 15.51 11.41 -22.01
C GLN A 57 16.42 12.60 -22.36
N GLY A 58 16.09 13.36 -23.41
CA GLY A 58 16.83 14.55 -23.82
C GLY A 58 16.70 15.72 -22.82
N GLU A 59 17.73 16.57 -22.80
CA GLU A 59 17.83 17.74 -21.91
C GLU A 59 17.23 19.01 -22.51
N GLY A 60 17.00 19.05 -23.82
CA GLY A 60 16.38 20.17 -24.55
C GLY A 60 14.90 20.33 -24.21
N THR A 61 14.60 20.66 -22.96
CA THR A 61 13.25 20.82 -22.43
C THR A 61 13.05 22.25 -21.95
N VAL A 62 11.87 22.79 -22.21
CA VAL A 62 11.55 24.18 -21.89
C VAL A 62 10.22 24.26 -21.16
N LEU A 63 10.09 25.25 -20.29
CA LEU A 63 8.83 25.58 -19.64
C LEU A 63 7.84 26.14 -20.68
N LYS A 64 6.63 25.58 -20.72
CA LYS A 64 5.52 26.05 -21.58
C LYS A 64 4.42 26.72 -20.79
N ALA A 65 4.09 26.19 -19.60
CA ALA A 65 3.10 26.80 -18.72
C ALA A 65 3.59 26.76 -17.27
N ARG A 66 3.50 27.92 -16.61
CA ARG A 66 3.84 28.11 -15.20
C ARG A 66 2.77 27.48 -14.30
N ALA A 67 3.12 27.24 -13.05
CA ALA A 67 2.13 26.95 -12.03
C ALA A 67 1.27 28.20 -11.78
N SER A 68 -0.06 28.08 -11.92
CA SER A 68 -0.99 29.21 -11.73
C SER A 68 -2.10 28.88 -10.73
N PRO A 69 -2.50 29.82 -9.84
CA PRO A 69 -3.69 29.71 -8.99
C PRO A 69 -5.02 29.71 -9.79
N PRO A 70 -6.19 29.33 -9.20
CA PRO A 70 -6.48 29.10 -7.78
C PRO A 70 -6.17 27.68 -7.28
N ARG A 71 -5.68 26.80 -8.14
CA ARG A 71 -5.15 25.49 -7.75
C ARG A 71 -3.87 25.28 -8.53
N PRO A 72 -2.70 25.14 -7.88
CA PRO A 72 -1.45 25.09 -8.63
C PRO A 72 -1.48 23.88 -9.56
N VAL A 73 -1.67 24.18 -10.85
CA VAL A 73 -1.50 23.21 -11.92
C VAL A 73 -0.01 23.02 -12.04
N ILE A 74 0.49 21.80 -11.79
CA ILE A 74 1.93 21.51 -11.93
C ILE A 74 2.46 22.04 -13.29
N PRO A 75 3.67 22.60 -13.33
CA PRO A 75 4.23 23.17 -14.55
C PRO A 75 4.19 22.20 -15.73
N VAL A 76 3.94 22.76 -16.92
CA VAL A 76 3.96 22.01 -18.18
C VAL A 76 5.23 22.37 -18.94
N PHE A 77 5.92 21.34 -19.40
CA PHE A 77 7.15 21.42 -20.17
C PHE A 77 6.91 20.91 -21.59
N SER A 78 7.81 21.24 -22.50
CA SER A 78 7.86 20.66 -23.85
C SER A 78 9.29 20.29 -24.17
N CYS A 79 9.48 19.13 -24.79
CA CYS A 79 10.78 18.73 -25.32
C CYS A 79 10.94 19.28 -26.74
N GLN A 80 12.08 19.91 -27.01
CA GLN A 80 12.42 20.43 -28.34
C GLN A 80 12.81 19.33 -29.33
N THR A 81 13.22 18.15 -28.84
CA THR A 81 13.64 17.03 -29.69
C THR A 81 12.46 16.17 -30.17
N CYS A 82 11.53 15.83 -29.27
CA CYS A 82 10.37 15.00 -29.62
C CYS A 82 9.06 15.79 -29.70
N GLU A 83 9.10 17.10 -29.44
CA GLU A 83 7.96 18.04 -29.54
C GLU A 83 6.75 17.71 -28.64
N ILE A 84 6.90 16.77 -27.70
CA ILE A 84 5.84 16.37 -26.78
C ILE A 84 5.75 17.31 -25.58
N HIS A 85 4.53 17.66 -25.19
CA HIS A 85 4.22 18.33 -23.93
C HIS A 85 4.08 17.33 -22.80
N PHE A 86 4.65 17.65 -21.65
CA PHE A 86 4.65 16.76 -20.51
C PHE A 86 4.69 17.52 -19.19
N ARG A 87 4.39 16.80 -18.12
CA ARG A 87 4.52 17.23 -16.72
C ARG A 87 5.50 16.29 -16.03
N ARG A 88 6.00 16.63 -14.84
CA ARG A 88 6.83 15.70 -14.04
C ARG A 88 6.14 14.37 -13.75
N THR A 89 4.82 14.36 -13.67
CA THR A 89 4.02 13.13 -13.52
C THR A 89 3.83 12.33 -14.81
N THR A 90 4.26 12.85 -15.96
CA THR A 90 4.17 12.12 -17.24
C THR A 90 5.19 11.00 -17.29
N GLY A 91 4.76 9.83 -17.75
CA GLY A 91 5.60 8.62 -17.73
C GLY A 91 5.57 7.86 -16.40
N THR A 92 4.91 8.38 -15.36
CA THR A 92 4.73 7.64 -14.09
C THR A 92 3.30 7.10 -13.94
N PRO A 93 3.11 6.03 -13.15
CA PRO A 93 1.79 5.50 -12.81
C PRO A 93 0.86 6.51 -12.12
N LEU A 94 1.43 7.60 -11.60
CA LEU A 94 0.70 8.68 -10.94
C LEU A 94 0.09 9.71 -11.90
N SER A 95 0.36 9.60 -13.20
CA SER A 95 -0.15 10.56 -14.17
C SER A 95 -1.68 10.69 -14.11
N GLY A 96 -2.16 11.92 -14.00
CA GLY A 96 -3.59 12.25 -13.91
C GLY A 96 -4.24 11.98 -12.55
N LEU A 97 -3.52 11.43 -11.56
CA LEU A 97 -4.04 11.28 -10.21
C LEU A 97 -4.05 12.62 -9.46
N LYS A 98 -5.08 12.81 -8.62
CA LYS A 98 -5.23 13.97 -7.75
C LYS A 98 -5.33 13.48 -6.32
N PHE A 99 -4.34 13.81 -5.50
CA PHE A 99 -4.30 13.44 -4.10
C PHE A 99 -4.96 14.52 -3.23
N ARG A 100 -5.80 14.10 -2.29
CA ARG A 100 -6.33 14.92 -1.19
C ARG A 100 -5.64 14.47 0.08
N LYS A 101 -5.17 15.41 0.91
CA LYS A 101 -4.39 15.13 2.13
C LYS A 101 -3.24 14.15 1.84
N LEU A 102 -2.40 14.47 0.85
CA LEU A 102 -1.34 13.58 0.36
C LEU A 102 -0.43 13.08 1.49
N SER A 103 0.03 13.96 2.38
CA SER A 103 0.90 13.57 3.48
C SER A 103 0.25 12.55 4.42
N LEU A 104 -1.05 12.70 4.71
CA LEU A 104 -1.80 11.70 5.48
C LEU A 104 -1.88 10.36 4.73
N PHE A 105 -2.14 10.39 3.42
CA PHE A 105 -2.14 9.16 2.61
C PHE A 105 -0.77 8.46 2.64
N VAL A 106 0.33 9.20 2.56
CA VAL A 106 1.70 8.66 2.66
C VAL A 106 1.93 7.99 4.02
N CYS A 107 1.58 8.66 5.13
CA CYS A 107 1.68 8.10 6.48
C CYS A 107 0.83 6.82 6.65
N LEU A 108 -0.35 6.76 6.03
CA LEU A 108 -1.25 5.61 6.14
C LEU A 108 -0.78 4.39 5.34
N LEU A 109 0.00 4.57 4.25
CA LEU A 109 0.40 3.48 3.36
C LEU A 109 1.16 2.36 4.07
N SER A 110 2.00 2.70 5.05
CA SER A 110 2.77 1.73 5.82
C SER A 110 1.99 1.07 6.95
N GLN A 111 0.77 1.52 7.24
CA GLN A 111 -0.02 0.99 8.36
C GLN A 111 -0.87 -0.22 7.93
N GLN A 112 -0.98 -1.22 8.83
CA GLN A 112 -1.91 -2.34 8.64
C GLN A 112 -3.33 -1.88 9.02
N ARG A 113 -4.00 -1.21 8.08
CA ARG A 113 -5.32 -0.59 8.26
C ARG A 113 -6.27 -0.93 7.10
N PRO A 114 -7.58 -1.09 7.32
CA PRO A 114 -8.54 -1.24 6.22
C PRO A 114 -8.63 0.04 5.38
N VAL A 115 -8.89 -0.13 4.07
CA VAL A 115 -9.03 1.00 3.14
C VAL A 115 -10.18 1.94 3.53
N THR A 116 -11.25 1.40 4.12
CA THR A 116 -12.43 2.18 4.51
C THR A 116 -12.09 3.24 5.54
N GLU A 117 -11.35 2.89 6.60
CA GLU A 117 -10.93 3.85 7.61
C GLU A 117 -9.95 4.90 7.07
N ALA A 118 -9.01 4.47 6.21
CA ALA A 118 -8.12 5.44 5.55
C ALA A 118 -8.91 6.41 4.66
N ALA A 119 -9.92 5.92 3.96
CA ALA A 119 -10.78 6.75 3.12
C ALA A 119 -11.61 7.76 3.95
N GLU A 120 -12.13 7.34 5.10
CA GLU A 120 -12.80 8.21 6.07
C GLU A 120 -11.84 9.30 6.60
N ALA A 121 -10.65 8.92 7.05
CA ALA A 121 -9.65 9.86 7.55
C ALA A 121 -9.22 10.90 6.49
N ILE A 122 -9.06 10.44 5.24
CA ILE A 122 -8.70 11.31 4.11
C ILE A 122 -9.90 12.16 3.65
N GLY A 123 -11.13 11.67 3.81
CA GLY A 123 -12.35 12.30 3.33
C GLY A 123 -12.62 12.05 1.85
N VAL A 124 -12.37 10.81 1.36
CA VAL A 124 -12.63 10.37 -0.02
C VAL A 124 -13.31 9.01 -0.04
N LYS A 125 -13.74 8.53 -1.22
CA LYS A 125 -14.32 7.19 -1.38
C LYS A 125 -13.23 6.11 -1.27
N ALA A 126 -13.54 4.96 -0.69
CA ALA A 126 -12.61 3.83 -0.58
C ALA A 126 -12.05 3.36 -1.93
N VAL A 127 -12.85 3.38 -3.00
CA VAL A 127 -12.39 3.05 -4.36
C VAL A 127 -11.30 4.00 -4.88
N THR A 128 -11.33 5.26 -4.46
CA THR A 128 -10.30 6.25 -4.80
C THR A 128 -8.99 5.91 -4.09
N VAL A 129 -9.05 5.57 -2.80
CA VAL A 129 -7.86 5.16 -2.03
C VAL A 129 -7.27 3.86 -2.58
N LYS A 130 -8.09 2.87 -2.97
CA LYS A 130 -7.58 1.65 -3.64
C LYS A 130 -6.78 1.97 -4.90
N ARG A 131 -7.34 2.82 -5.76
CA ARG A 131 -6.65 3.27 -6.97
C ARG A 131 -5.34 4.01 -6.65
N TRP A 132 -5.32 4.84 -5.62
CA TRP A 132 -4.09 5.50 -5.17
C TRP A 132 -3.06 4.48 -4.67
N ILE A 133 -3.46 3.50 -3.85
CA ILE A 133 -2.57 2.44 -3.38
C ILE A 133 -1.96 1.67 -4.57
N GLU A 134 -2.79 1.21 -5.51
CA GLU A 134 -2.35 0.47 -6.69
C GLU A 134 -1.31 1.25 -7.51
N ARG A 135 -1.64 2.50 -7.89
CA ARG A 135 -0.74 3.33 -8.69
C ARG A 135 0.52 3.76 -7.95
N THR A 136 0.42 4.05 -6.65
CA THR A 136 1.60 4.40 -5.85
C THR A 136 2.51 3.18 -5.68
N ARG A 137 1.97 1.97 -5.50
CA ARG A 137 2.78 0.74 -5.45
C ARG A 137 3.49 0.45 -6.78
N GLU A 138 2.79 0.56 -7.91
CA GLU A 138 3.40 0.46 -9.23
C GLU A 138 4.57 1.44 -9.38
N TRP A 139 4.40 2.67 -8.89
CA TRP A 139 5.43 3.70 -8.95
C TRP A 139 6.59 3.44 -7.98
N ILE A 140 6.33 2.98 -6.75
CA ILE A 140 7.38 2.58 -5.79
C ILE A 140 8.28 1.50 -6.40
N VAL A 141 7.70 0.50 -7.09
CA VAL A 141 8.49 -0.55 -7.76
C VAL A 141 9.35 0.00 -8.90
N GLN A 142 8.90 1.03 -9.60
CA GLN A 142 9.72 1.71 -10.61
C GLN A 142 10.90 2.48 -9.99
N LEU A 143 10.71 3.08 -8.81
CA LEU A 143 11.74 3.82 -8.08
C LEU A 143 12.73 2.91 -7.36
N ASP A 144 12.25 1.79 -6.82
CA ASP A 144 13.03 0.79 -6.09
C ASP A 144 12.68 -0.62 -6.60
N PRO A 145 13.38 -1.09 -7.65
CA PRO A 145 13.17 -2.43 -8.20
C PRO A 145 13.50 -3.57 -7.23
N THR A 146 14.20 -3.30 -6.11
CA THR A 146 14.51 -4.33 -5.10
C THR A 146 13.27 -4.74 -4.29
N GLY A 147 12.22 -3.90 -4.31
CA GLY A 147 10.98 -4.13 -3.56
C GLY A 147 11.09 -3.80 -2.07
N HIS A 148 12.20 -3.22 -1.60
CA HIS A 148 12.38 -2.82 -0.21
C HIS A 148 11.26 -1.90 0.27
N TRP A 149 10.95 -0.87 -0.51
CA TRP A 149 9.89 0.08 -0.14
C TRP A 149 8.49 -0.44 -0.40
N ASP A 150 8.25 -1.24 -1.45
CA ASP A 150 6.93 -1.84 -1.69
C ASP A 150 6.54 -2.78 -0.53
N ALA A 151 7.52 -3.50 0.05
CA ALA A 151 7.32 -4.37 1.20
C ALA A 151 6.82 -3.63 2.46
N LYS A 152 7.03 -2.31 2.55
CA LYS A 152 6.51 -1.49 3.65
C LYS A 152 5.04 -1.15 3.51
N VAL A 153 4.47 -1.25 2.30
CA VAL A 153 3.05 -0.95 2.06
C VAL A 153 2.19 -2.06 2.62
N ARG A 154 1.32 -1.71 3.58
CA ARG A 154 0.39 -2.63 4.29
C ARG A 154 -1.06 -2.15 4.25
N LEU A 155 -1.30 -0.90 3.86
CA LEU A 155 -2.64 -0.33 3.81
C LEU A 155 -3.55 -1.13 2.87
N GLY A 156 -4.72 -1.51 3.38
CA GLY A 156 -5.75 -2.18 2.61
C GLY A 156 -5.47 -3.64 2.27
N MET A 157 -4.36 -4.21 2.74
CA MET A 157 -4.04 -5.62 2.52
C MET A 157 -4.91 -6.51 3.40
N GLU A 158 -5.54 -7.50 2.79
CA GLU A 158 -6.17 -8.58 3.52
C GLU A 158 -5.17 -9.72 3.68
N ILE A 159 -4.93 -10.15 4.92
CA ILE A 159 -3.94 -11.19 5.24
C ILE A 159 -4.62 -12.44 5.80
N ARG A 160 -4.02 -13.59 5.54
CA ARG A 160 -4.32 -14.86 6.21
C ARG A 160 -3.04 -15.43 6.82
N PRO A 161 -3.12 -16.09 7.99
CA PRO A 161 -1.99 -16.80 8.54
C PRO A 161 -1.62 -17.98 7.62
N ASP A 162 -0.32 -18.18 7.44
CA ASP A 162 0.22 -19.29 6.67
C ASP A 162 0.56 -20.47 7.60
N ILE A 163 -0.50 -21.10 8.10
CA ILE A 163 -0.42 -22.24 9.04
C ILE A 163 -1.49 -23.28 8.71
N PRO A 164 -1.23 -24.57 8.95
CA PRO A 164 -2.25 -25.61 8.87
C PRO A 164 -3.28 -25.43 10.00
N CYS A 165 -4.50 -25.89 9.77
CA CYS A 165 -5.50 -25.96 10.83
C CYS A 165 -5.06 -26.97 11.90
N PRO A 166 -4.95 -26.59 13.20
CA PRO A 166 -4.54 -27.52 14.26
C PRO A 166 -5.55 -28.64 14.51
N ASN A 167 -6.76 -28.54 13.95
CA ASN A 167 -7.82 -29.53 14.14
C ASN A 167 -7.97 -30.53 12.98
N CYS A 168 -7.94 -30.06 11.73
CA CYS A 168 -8.17 -30.90 10.56
C CYS A 168 -6.99 -30.98 9.59
N GLY A 169 -5.88 -30.30 9.88
CA GLY A 169 -4.67 -30.30 9.05
C GLY A 169 -4.79 -29.53 7.72
N ALA A 170 -5.96 -28.98 7.39
CA ALA A 170 -6.16 -28.24 6.14
C ALA A 170 -5.17 -27.08 6.02
N THR A 171 -4.39 -27.07 4.94
CA THR A 171 -3.55 -25.95 4.52
C THR A 171 -4.42 -24.87 3.90
N ASP A 172 -4.00 -23.61 4.02
CA ASP A 172 -4.68 -22.43 3.46
C ASP A 172 -6.11 -22.11 3.92
N GLY A 173 -6.66 -22.88 4.85
CA GLY A 173 -8.02 -22.70 5.37
C GLY A 173 -8.15 -21.74 6.56
N MET A 174 -7.05 -21.19 7.10
CA MET A 174 -7.08 -20.41 8.35
C MET A 174 -7.29 -18.90 8.12
N HIS A 175 -8.23 -18.30 8.86
CA HIS A 175 -8.66 -16.90 8.70
C HIS A 175 -8.72 -16.18 10.04
N TYR A 176 -8.19 -14.95 10.08
CA TYR A 176 -8.35 -14.08 11.24
C TYR A 176 -9.80 -13.68 11.50
N ARG A 177 -10.19 -13.77 12.75
CA ARG A 177 -11.44 -13.26 13.32
C ARG A 177 -11.11 -12.20 14.38
N GLY A 178 -12.13 -11.80 15.15
CA GLY A 178 -11.98 -10.86 16.25
C GLY A 178 -11.11 -11.41 17.38
N PHE A 179 -11.18 -10.74 18.52
CA PHE A 179 -10.49 -11.16 19.73
C PHE A 179 -11.46 -11.91 20.63
N ASP A 180 -10.92 -12.82 21.41
CA ASP A 180 -11.61 -13.44 22.53
C ASP A 180 -11.92 -12.36 23.59
N SER A 181 -13.15 -12.29 24.08
CA SER A 181 -13.60 -11.22 24.99
C SER A 181 -12.87 -11.24 26.32
N ASP A 182 -12.54 -12.43 26.80
CA ASP A 182 -12.08 -12.64 28.17
C ASP A 182 -10.54 -12.57 28.23
N THR A 183 -9.89 -13.18 27.24
CA THR A 183 -8.43 -13.27 27.19
C THR A 183 -7.78 -12.19 26.33
N GLY A 184 -8.55 -11.51 25.47
CA GLY A 184 -8.02 -10.58 24.47
C GLY A 184 -7.21 -11.27 23.35
N ASP A 185 -7.21 -12.60 23.30
CA ASP A 185 -6.41 -13.37 22.36
C ASP A 185 -7.00 -13.33 20.94
N ARG A 186 -6.16 -13.31 19.92
CA ARG A 186 -6.59 -13.28 18.51
C ARG A 186 -7.21 -14.62 18.14
N ARG A 187 -8.43 -14.59 17.59
CA ARG A 187 -9.12 -15.80 17.12
C ARG A 187 -8.90 -16.05 15.63
N PHE A 188 -8.91 -17.33 15.29
CA PHE A 188 -8.95 -17.84 13.93
C PHE A 188 -10.20 -18.68 13.70
N ARG A 189 -10.61 -18.81 12.45
CA ARG A 189 -11.57 -19.82 11.99
C ARG A 189 -10.99 -20.57 10.80
N CYS A 190 -11.15 -21.89 10.78
CA CYS A 190 -10.87 -22.70 9.61
C CYS A 190 -12.08 -22.72 8.66
N ASP A 191 -11.87 -22.44 7.38
CA ASP A 191 -12.92 -22.50 6.36
C ASP A 191 -13.29 -23.95 6.01
N ALA A 192 -12.39 -24.92 6.18
CA ALA A 192 -12.64 -26.33 5.86
C ALA A 192 -13.47 -27.06 6.93
N CYS A 193 -13.10 -26.95 8.22
CA CYS A 193 -13.79 -27.64 9.31
C CYS A 193 -14.67 -26.73 10.18
N GLY A 194 -14.67 -25.41 9.92
CA GLY A 194 -15.46 -24.43 10.66
C GLY A 194 -14.97 -24.14 12.08
N ARG A 195 -14.03 -24.91 12.63
CA ARG A 195 -13.56 -24.76 14.02
C ARG A 195 -12.74 -23.50 14.22
N PHE A 196 -12.79 -23.01 15.46
CA PHE A 196 -12.01 -21.86 15.90
C PHE A 196 -10.73 -22.31 16.59
N ALA A 197 -9.68 -21.50 16.43
CA ALA A 197 -8.44 -21.61 17.19
C ALA A 197 -8.06 -20.25 17.78
N ARG A 198 -7.18 -20.26 18.76
CA ARG A 198 -6.62 -19.08 19.44
C ARG A 198 -5.15 -18.94 19.05
N LEU A 199 -4.63 -17.70 18.93
CA LEU A 199 -3.24 -17.46 18.57
C LEU A 199 -2.27 -18.04 19.58
N SER A 200 -2.54 -17.85 20.87
CA SER A 200 -1.73 -18.49 21.92
C SER A 200 -1.61 -20.01 21.75
N ASN A 201 -2.69 -20.69 21.34
CA ASN A 201 -2.68 -22.14 21.13
C ASN A 201 -1.90 -22.55 19.86
N VAL A 202 -1.99 -21.74 18.79
CA VAL A 202 -1.22 -21.98 17.56
C VAL A 202 0.28 -21.80 17.81
N LEU A 203 0.64 -20.82 18.63
CA LEU A 203 2.04 -20.49 18.93
C LEU A 203 2.66 -21.36 20.03
N ARG A 204 1.85 -22.04 20.84
CA ARG A 204 2.30 -22.80 22.03
C ARG A 204 3.38 -23.82 21.72
N ASP A 205 3.21 -24.56 20.63
CA ASP A 205 4.07 -25.69 20.25
C ASP A 205 5.16 -25.27 19.24
N GLN A 206 5.33 -23.97 19.02
CA GLN A 206 6.31 -23.45 18.06
C GLN A 206 7.66 -23.18 18.73
N GLU A 207 8.73 -23.34 17.96
CA GLU A 207 10.09 -23.11 18.45
C GLU A 207 10.33 -21.64 18.86
N PRO A 208 11.24 -21.38 19.81
CA PRO A 208 11.68 -20.03 20.12
C PRO A 208 12.16 -19.30 18.86
N GLY A 209 11.53 -18.16 18.54
CA GLY A 209 11.83 -17.39 17.32
C GLY A 209 10.91 -17.68 16.13
N PHE A 210 9.88 -18.52 16.30
CA PHE A 210 8.83 -18.69 15.30
C PHE A 210 8.17 -17.36 14.92
N VAL A 211 8.18 -17.05 13.63
CA VAL A 211 7.47 -15.90 13.06
C VAL A 211 6.26 -16.42 12.31
N LEU A 212 5.07 -15.98 12.72
CA LEU A 212 3.85 -16.30 12.00
C LEU A 212 3.88 -15.62 10.63
N GLU A 213 4.09 -16.42 9.59
CA GLU A 213 4.06 -15.99 8.21
C GLU A 213 2.62 -15.70 7.76
N HIS A 214 2.51 -14.81 6.77
CA HIS A 214 1.24 -14.31 6.30
C HIS A 214 1.20 -14.30 4.77
N ARG A 215 0.09 -14.79 4.22
CA ARG A 215 -0.24 -14.60 2.81
C ARG A 215 -1.18 -13.42 2.63
N VAL A 216 -0.89 -12.58 1.63
CA VAL A 216 -1.80 -11.53 1.19
C VAL A 216 -2.85 -12.17 0.30
N VAL A 217 -4.12 -12.01 0.67
CA VAL A 217 -5.25 -12.52 -0.10
C VAL A 217 -5.42 -11.67 -1.35
N MET A 218 -5.02 -12.21 -2.49
CA MET A 218 -5.43 -11.69 -3.79
C MET A 218 -6.88 -12.10 -4.00
N ARG A 219 -7.84 -11.19 -3.77
CA ARG A 219 -9.21 -11.45 -4.20
C ARG A 219 -9.20 -11.41 -5.74
N PRO A 220 -9.60 -12.48 -6.44
CA PRO A 220 -9.79 -12.40 -7.88
C PRO A 220 -10.79 -11.27 -8.18
N PRO A 221 -10.64 -10.56 -9.32
CA PRO A 221 -11.58 -9.53 -9.70
C PRO A 221 -12.99 -10.12 -9.65
N SER A 222 -13.85 -9.49 -8.84
CA SER A 222 -15.25 -9.88 -8.73
C SER A 222 -15.81 -9.98 -10.15
N THR A 223 -16.29 -11.17 -10.53
CA THR A 223 -17.10 -11.37 -11.73
C THR A 223 -18.42 -10.64 -11.50
N ARG A 224 -18.41 -9.32 -11.62
CA ARG A 224 -19.62 -8.52 -11.53
C ARG A 224 -20.47 -8.96 -12.71
N ARG A 225 -21.59 -9.64 -12.42
CA ARG A 225 -22.69 -9.89 -13.34
C ARG A 225 -22.92 -8.60 -14.12
N LYS A 226 -22.65 -8.63 -15.43
CA LYS A 226 -23.33 -7.75 -16.36
C LYS A 226 -24.79 -8.17 -16.30
N VAL A 227 -25.61 -7.39 -15.62
CA VAL A 227 -27.06 -7.34 -15.85
C VAL A 227 -27.29 -6.07 -16.65
#